data_AF-A0A930WQP5-F1
#
_entry.id   AF-A0A930WQP5-F1
#
_cell.length_a   1.000
_cell.length_b   1.000
_cell.length_c   1.000
_cell.angle_alpha   90.00
_cell.angle_beta   90.00
_cell.angle_gamma   90.00
#
_symmetry.space_group_name_H-M   'P 1'
#
loop_
_entity.id
_entity.type
_entity.pdbx_description
1 polymer ?
#
loop_
_entity_poly.entity_id
_entity_poly.type
_entity_poly.pdbx_seq_one_letter_code
_entity_poly.pdbx_strand_id
1 'polypeptide(L)' 'GINKGKVLTSDYSEAQTQKLAMKCSNQIYLLADSSKIGKEDFTSICDLHELSGLITNELSLEELQEVKGKTQIY' A
#
# COMPACT_ATOMS: atom_id res chain seq x y z
N GLY A 1 -0.90 0.53 7.51
CA GLY A 1 0.42 -0.08 7.27
C GLY A 1 0.46 -0.82 5.95
N ILE A 2 1.61 -1.38 5.58
CA ILE A 2 1.78 -2.27 4.42
C ILE A 2 2.34 -3.59 4.95
N ASN A 3 1.59 -4.67 4.85
CA ASN A 3 2.06 -5.97 5.33
C ASN A 3 1.43 -7.13 4.57
N LYS A 4 2.19 -8.21 4.36
CA LYS A 4 1.78 -9.42 3.63
C LYS A 4 1.17 -9.08 2.27
N GLY A 5 1.74 -8.07 1.61
CA GLY A 5 1.26 -7.60 0.30
C GLY A 5 -0.04 -6.79 0.32
N LYS A 6 -0.51 -6.33 1.49
CA LYS A 6 -1.74 -5.55 1.64
C LYS A 6 -1.47 -4.13 2.11
N VAL A 7 -2.27 -3.18 1.63
CA VAL A 7 -2.36 -1.82 2.15
C VAL A 7 -3.46 -1.79 3.20
N LEU A 8 -3.14 -1.31 4.39
CA LEU A 8 -3.96 -1.40 5.59
C LEU A 8 -4.12 -0.01 6.23
N THR A 9 -5.22 0.21 6.95
CA THR A 9 -5.45 1.39 7.80
C THR A 9 -6.15 0.97 9.10
N SER A 10 -6.01 1.79 10.15
CA SER A 10 -6.74 1.64 11.41
C SER A 10 -8.21 2.06 11.31
N ASP A 11 -8.61 2.79 10.26
CA ASP A 11 -9.95 3.37 10.12
C ASP A 11 -10.78 2.66 9.04
N TYR A 12 -11.92 2.09 9.44
CA TYR A 12 -12.83 1.41 8.53
C TYR A 12 -13.45 2.34 7.48
N SER A 13 -13.84 3.55 7.88
CA SER A 13 -14.44 4.55 6.99
C SER A 13 -13.43 4.99 5.93
N GLU A 14 -12.18 5.25 6.34
CA GLU A 14 -11.08 5.56 5.42
C GLU A 14 -10.91 4.45 4.37
N ALA A 15 -10.89 3.19 4.80
CA ALA A 15 -10.75 2.06 3.89
C ALA A 15 -11.89 1.99 2.85
N GLN A 16 -13.13 2.29 3.25
CA GLN A 16 -14.27 2.30 2.31
C GLN A 16 -14.16 3.45 1.31
N THR A 17 -13.84 4.67 1.77
CA THR A 17 -13.69 5.84 0.90
C THR A 17 -12.58 5.63 -0.13
N GLN A 18 -11.42 5.11 0.29
CA GLN A 18 -10.31 4.86 -0.62
C GLN A 18 -10.60 3.74 -1.62
N LYS A 19 -11.28 2.66 -1.21
CA LYS A 19 -11.75 1.60 -2.12
C LYS A 19 -12.67 2.15 -3.22
N LEU A 20 -13.56 3.07 -2.87
CA LEU A 20 -14.44 3.71 -3.86
C LEU A 20 -13.65 4.60 -4.82
N ALA A 21 -12.70 5.39 -4.31
CA ALA A 21 -11.84 6.22 -5.15
C ALA A 21 -11.01 5.37 -6.13
N MET A 22 -10.47 4.25 -5.67
CA MET A 22 -9.72 3.30 -6.51
C MET A 22 -10.59 2.75 -7.66
N LYS A 23 -11.84 2.36 -7.39
CA LYS A 23 -12.76 1.85 -8.43
C LYS A 23 -13.07 2.87 -9.53
N CYS A 24 -12.94 4.15 -9.23
CA CYS A 24 -13.17 5.25 -10.17
C CYS A 24 -11.88 5.75 -10.84
N SER A 25 -10.74 5.12 -10.58
CA SER A 25 -9.43 5.58 -11.04
C SER A 25 -8.84 4.62 -12.08
N ASN A 26 -8.25 5.18 -13.14
CA ASN A 26 -7.53 4.37 -14.14
C ASN A 26 -6.12 3.96 -13.68
N GLN A 27 -5.51 4.73 -12.81
CA GLN A 27 -4.16 4.50 -12.27
C GLN A 27 -4.15 4.88 -10.79
N ILE A 28 -3.48 4.08 -9.97
CA ILE A 28 -3.50 4.24 -8.52
C ILE A 28 -2.05 4.19 -8.02
N TYR A 29 -1.59 5.30 -7.44
CA TYR A 29 -0.28 5.37 -6.80
C TYR A 29 -0.47 5.52 -5.30
N LEU A 30 0.23 4.69 -4.54
CA LEU A 30 0.30 4.82 -3.09
C LEU A 30 1.53 5.67 -2.73
N LEU A 31 1.33 6.75 -1.99
CA LEU A 31 2.41 7.49 -1.36
C LEU A 31 2.49 7.08 0.11
N ALA A 32 3.59 6.46 0.51
CA ALA A 32 3.79 6.05 1.89
C ALA A 32 5.27 6.08 2.24
N ASP A 33 5.59 6.54 3.44
CA ASP A 33 6.96 6.46 3.96
C ASP A 33 7.31 5.01 4.33
N SER A 34 8.60 4.68 4.30
CA SER A 34 9.10 3.33 4.50
C SER A 34 8.71 2.75 5.87
N SER A 35 8.51 3.60 6.90
CA SER A 35 8.12 3.14 8.25
C SER A 35 6.75 2.45 8.29
N LYS A 36 5.95 2.55 7.22
CA LYS A 36 4.68 1.85 7.07
C LYS A 36 4.85 0.40 6.62
N ILE A 37 6.00 0.00 6.08
CA ILE A 37 6.25 -1.36 5.61
C ILE A 37 6.45 -2.30 6.80
N GLY A 38 5.91 -3.52 6.68
CA GLY A 38 5.84 -4.52 7.76
C GLY A 38 4.83 -4.21 8.87
N LYS A 39 4.06 -3.10 8.76
CA LYS A 39 3.09 -2.71 9.79
C LYS A 39 1.71 -3.31 9.51
N GLU A 40 1.20 -4.11 10.44
CA GLU A 40 -0.22 -4.50 10.46
C GLU A 40 -1.09 -3.34 10.92
N ASP A 41 -2.37 -3.39 10.53
CA ASP A 41 -3.40 -2.43 10.87
C ASP A 41 -4.77 -3.14 10.83
N PHE A 42 -5.82 -2.45 11.31
CA PHE A 42 -7.13 -3.08 11.56
C PHE A 42 -7.83 -3.61 10.29
N THR A 43 -7.81 -2.84 9.20
CA THR A 43 -8.57 -3.17 7.98
C THR A 43 -7.74 -2.97 6.71
N SER A 44 -8.08 -3.72 5.66
CA SER A 44 -7.41 -3.66 4.37
C SER A 44 -8.13 -2.70 3.41
N ILE A 45 -7.35 -1.85 2.74
CA ILE A 45 -7.78 -1.03 1.61
C ILE A 45 -7.72 -1.86 0.33
N CYS A 46 -6.55 -2.41 -0.01
CA CYS A 46 -6.33 -3.19 -1.23
C CYS A 46 -5.08 -4.09 -1.12
N ASP A 47 -4.86 -4.95 -2.10
CA ASP A 47 -3.60 -5.65 -2.30
C ASP A 47 -2.62 -4.77 -3.12
N LEU A 48 -1.31 -4.91 -2.87
CA LEU A 48 -0.27 -4.13 -3.56
C LEU A 48 -0.29 -4.29 -5.09
N HIS A 49 -0.73 -5.46 -5.59
CA HIS A 49 -0.80 -5.75 -7.02
C HIS A 49 -1.90 -4.95 -7.74
N GLU A 50 -2.82 -4.34 -7.00
CA GLU A 50 -3.85 -3.45 -7.54
C GLU A 50 -3.32 -2.02 -7.75
N LEU A 51 -2.09 -1.72 -7.28
CA LEU A 51 -1.46 -0.41 -7.44
C LEU A 51 -0.67 -0.33 -8.74
N SER A 52 -0.76 0.81 -9.42
CA SER A 52 0.15 1.21 -10.50
C SER A 52 1.57 1.45 -9.99
N GLY A 53 1.72 1.87 -8.74
CA GLY A 53 3.02 2.01 -8.10
C GLY A 53 2.96 2.47 -6.65
N LEU A 54 4.09 2.28 -5.96
CA LEU A 54 4.38 2.78 -4.62
C LEU A 54 5.47 3.85 -4.73
N ILE A 55 5.19 5.04 -4.24
CA ILE A 55 6.15 6.14 -4.08
C ILE A 55 6.58 6.16 -2.62
N THR A 56 7.87 5.98 -2.35
CA THR A 56 8.38 5.86 -0.98
C THR A 56 9.81 6.42 -0.85
N ASN A 57 10.28 6.59 0.39
CA ASN A 57 11.68 6.93 0.65
C ASN A 57 12.55 5.66 0.68
N GLU A 58 13.84 5.82 1.00
CA GLU A 58 14.79 4.71 1.03
C GLU A 58 14.28 3.49 1.82
N LEU A 59 14.38 2.32 1.20
CA LEU A 59 14.00 1.03 1.76
C LEU A 59 15.23 0.26 2.21
N SER A 60 15.14 -0.38 3.37
CA SER A 60 16.03 -1.47 3.75
C SER A 60 15.83 -2.69 2.85
N LEU A 61 16.77 -3.64 2.91
CA LEU A 61 16.66 -4.90 2.15
C LEU A 61 15.42 -5.71 2.56
N GLU A 62 15.06 -5.70 3.83
CA GLU A 62 13.90 -6.41 4.37
C GLU A 62 12.60 -5.78 3.86
N GLU A 63 12.49 -4.45 3.93
CA GLU A 63 11.33 -3.72 3.42
C GLU A 63 11.19 -3.90 1.91
N LEU A 64 12.30 -3.85 1.17
CA LEU A 64 12.29 -4.09 -0.27
C LEU A 64 11.78 -5.50 -0.59
N GLN A 65 12.18 -6.54 0.15
CA GLN A 65 11.66 -7.89 -0.06
C GLN A 65 10.14 -7.98 0.15
N GLU A 66 9.59 -7.21 1.09
CA GLU A 66 8.15 -7.20 1.38
C GLU A 66 7.33 -6.64 0.20
N VAL A 67 7.84 -5.66 -0.55
CA VAL A 67 7.11 -4.99 -1.64
C VAL A 67 7.56 -5.40 -3.06
N LYS A 68 8.75 -5.99 -3.19
CA LYS A 68 9.35 -6.33 -4.49
C LYS A 68 8.49 -7.33 -5.27
N GLY A 69 8.28 -7.04 -6.54
CA GLY A 69 7.51 -7.89 -7.46
C GLY A 69 5.99 -7.85 -7.22
N LYS A 70 5.52 -7.12 -6.21
CA LYS A 70 4.09 -6.92 -5.94
C LYS A 70 3.57 -5.61 -6.54
N THR A 71 4.42 -4.59 -6.66
CA THR A 71 4.13 -3.33 -7.35
C THR A 71 5.41 -2.67 -7.85
N GLN A 72 5.28 -1.66 -8.72
CA GLN A 72 6.40 -0.82 -9.17
C GLN A 72 6.77 0.19 -8.07
N ILE A 73 8.05 0.38 -7.80
CA ILE A 73 8.55 1.30 -6.77
C ILE A 73 9.19 2.52 -7.43
N TYR A 74 8.91 3.71 -6.90
CA TYR A 74 9.41 5.01 -7.32
C TYR A 74 10.08 5.75 -6.17
#